data_AF-A0AB40CI69-F1
#
_entry.id   AF-A0AB40CI69-F1
#
_cell.length_a   1.000
_cell.length_b   1.000
_cell.length_c   1.000
_cell.angle_alpha   90.00
_cell.angle_beta   90.00
_cell.angle_gamma   90.00
#
_symmetry.space_group_name_H-M   'P 1'
#
loop_
_entity.id
_entity.type
_entity.pdbx_description
1 polymer ?
#
loop_
_entity_poly.entity_id
_entity_poly.type
_entity_poly.pdbx_seq_one_letter_code
_entity_poly.pdbx_strand_id
1 'polypeptide(L)'
;MATNAAMASLSVPRHAIDSRPKLSSSFLPAFSSPSLTSSFSHSIPIPRTSSLCRRTLTVKAMAPPKPAGKAKKVIGIVKLALEAGKATPAPPVGPALGSKGVNIMAFCKEYNAKTAEKAGYVIPVEITVYDDKSFTFVLKTPPASVLLLKAAGVEKGSKEPQREKVGKVTAEQVRAIATEKMPDLNCTSIESAMRIIAGTAANMGIDVDPPILEPKKKVLL
;
A
#
# COMPACT_ATOMS: atom_id res chain seq x y z
N MET A 1 -20.51 -16.13 56.54
CA MET A 1 -19.66 -14.95 56.77
C MET A 1 -19.35 -14.34 55.41
N ALA A 2 -20.27 -13.57 54.84
CA ALA A 2 -20.50 -12.14 55.08
C ALA A 2 -19.40 -11.25 54.47
N THR A 3 -19.79 -10.53 53.39
CA THR A 3 -19.56 -9.09 53.09
C THR A 3 -18.12 -8.63 52.83
N ASN A 4 -17.73 -8.02 51.69
CA ASN A 4 -18.09 -6.69 51.12
C ASN A 4 -17.43 -6.58 49.72
N ALA A 5 -17.94 -6.02 48.61
CA ALA A 5 -18.80 -4.87 48.28
C ALA A 5 -18.20 -3.46 48.55
N ALA A 6 -18.31 -2.60 47.51
CA ALA A 6 -18.07 -1.14 47.42
C ALA A 6 -16.63 -0.70 47.04
N MET A 7 -16.34 -0.02 45.91
CA MET A 7 -16.90 1.19 45.25
C MET A 7 -16.26 2.50 45.75
N ALA A 8 -15.61 3.24 44.84
CA ALA A 8 -15.40 4.71 44.77
C ALA A 8 -14.09 5.00 43.97
N SER A 9 -14.07 5.54 42.76
CA SER A 9 -14.42 6.88 42.25
C SER A 9 -13.48 8.03 42.68
N LEU A 10 -13.09 8.82 41.67
CA LEU A 10 -12.55 10.19 41.69
C LEU A 10 -11.04 10.40 41.99
N SER A 11 -10.29 10.89 40.99
CA SER A 11 -9.79 12.28 40.99
C SER A 11 -8.85 12.58 39.82
N VAL A 12 -9.14 13.70 39.15
CA VAL A 12 -8.35 14.39 38.13
C VAL A 12 -7.25 15.20 38.84
N PRO A 13 -6.11 15.47 38.17
CA PRO A 13 -5.65 16.85 38.16
C PRO A 13 -5.28 17.37 36.77
N ARG A 14 -5.82 18.55 36.47
CA ARG A 14 -5.40 19.49 35.43
C ARG A 14 -4.05 20.07 35.82
N HIS A 15 -3.11 20.16 34.88
CA HIS A 15 -2.12 21.24 34.90
C HIS A 15 -1.99 21.84 33.52
N ALA A 16 -2.47 23.08 33.44
CA ALA A 16 -2.21 24.04 32.39
C ALA A 16 -0.79 24.56 32.54
N ILE A 17 -0.06 24.71 31.43
CA ILE A 17 1.05 25.67 31.36
C ILE A 17 1.05 26.26 29.95
N ASP A 18 0.80 27.56 29.94
CA ASP A 18 0.84 28.52 28.85
C ASP A 18 2.31 28.85 28.51
N SER A 19 2.65 28.99 27.23
CA SER A 19 3.80 29.79 26.78
C SER A 19 3.82 29.95 25.25
N ARG A 20 3.39 31.12 24.80
CA ARG A 20 3.73 31.70 23.49
C ARG A 20 5.24 32.00 23.41
N PRO A 21 5.83 32.03 22.20
CA PRO A 21 6.34 33.31 21.69
C PRO A 21 6.07 33.49 20.17
N LYS A 22 5.47 34.61 19.78
CA LYS A 22 6.08 35.83 19.20
C LYS A 22 6.51 35.72 17.73
N LEU A 23 5.80 36.52 16.91
CA LEU A 23 6.15 36.99 15.58
C LEU A 23 7.59 37.53 15.49
N SER A 24 8.26 37.26 14.37
CA SER A 24 8.94 38.27 13.55
C SER A 24 9.09 37.69 12.14
N SER A 25 8.37 38.17 11.12
CA SER A 25 8.74 39.31 10.28
C SER A 25 10.24 39.31 9.94
N SER A 26 10.59 38.88 8.73
CA SER A 26 11.31 39.73 7.76
C SER A 26 12.03 38.92 6.66
N PHE A 27 12.07 39.53 5.48
CA PHE A 27 13.00 39.30 4.37
C PHE A 27 12.75 38.12 3.42
N LEU A 28 11.81 38.36 2.49
CA LEU A 28 11.98 37.96 1.09
C LEU A 28 12.92 38.97 0.40
N PRO A 29 13.80 38.53 -0.52
CA PRO A 29 14.19 39.35 -1.64
C PRO A 29 13.66 38.78 -2.96
N ALA A 30 13.12 39.69 -3.77
CA ALA A 30 12.77 39.52 -5.15
C ALA A 30 14.04 39.34 -6.02
N PHE A 31 13.97 38.42 -6.99
CA PHE A 31 14.93 38.28 -8.09
C PHE A 31 14.09 38.11 -9.36
N SER A 32 13.75 39.20 -10.03
CA SER A 32 14.49 39.80 -11.15
C SER A 32 14.58 38.87 -12.37
N SER A 33 13.62 39.06 -13.27
CA SER A 33 13.59 38.52 -14.62
C SER A 33 14.50 39.34 -15.53
N PRO A 34 15.26 38.72 -16.45
CA PRO A 34 15.74 39.41 -17.64
C PRO A 34 15.02 38.89 -18.90
N SER A 35 14.38 39.83 -19.57
CA SER A 35 14.04 39.82 -20.97
C SER A 35 15.28 39.62 -21.83
N LEU A 36 15.21 38.71 -22.82
CA LEU A 36 16.11 38.72 -23.97
C LEU A 36 15.30 38.53 -25.24
N THR A 37 15.12 39.66 -25.91
CA THR A 37 14.74 39.82 -27.30
C THR A 37 15.87 39.35 -28.20
N SER A 38 15.59 38.53 -29.22
CA SER A 38 16.12 38.79 -30.57
C SER A 38 15.37 37.98 -31.62
N SER A 39 14.66 38.74 -32.44
CA SER A 39 14.45 38.62 -33.88
C SER A 39 15.38 37.62 -34.60
N PHE A 40 14.81 36.64 -35.30
CA PHE A 40 15.38 36.17 -36.57
C PHE A 40 14.26 35.70 -37.49
N SER A 41 13.79 36.65 -38.30
CA SER A 41 13.11 36.39 -39.56
C SER A 41 14.13 35.76 -40.51
N HIS A 42 13.83 34.63 -41.16
CA HIS A 42 14.29 34.32 -42.52
C HIS A 42 13.34 33.26 -43.12
N SER A 43 12.77 33.66 -44.24
CA SER A 43 11.85 32.99 -45.13
C SER A 43 12.55 31.99 -46.08
N ILE A 44 11.73 31.17 -46.77
CA ILE A 44 11.96 30.49 -48.08
C ILE A 44 12.43 29.00 -47.97
N PRO A 45 12.03 28.05 -48.87
CA PRO A 45 10.74 27.76 -49.52
C PRO A 45 10.30 26.27 -49.41
N ILE A 46 9.05 26.02 -49.80
CA ILE A 46 8.45 24.68 -50.01
C ILE A 46 8.90 24.12 -51.38
N PRO A 47 9.16 22.80 -51.50
CA PRO A 47 8.94 22.08 -52.75
C PRO A 47 7.89 20.98 -52.59
N ARG A 48 6.81 21.12 -53.38
CA ARG A 48 5.95 20.01 -53.79
C ARG A 48 6.62 19.31 -54.96
N THR A 49 6.89 18.01 -54.85
CA THR A 49 6.92 17.12 -56.02
C THR A 49 6.41 15.73 -55.62
N SER A 50 5.35 15.35 -56.29
CA SER A 50 4.80 14.01 -56.46
C SER A 50 5.82 13.04 -57.08
N SER A 51 5.87 11.81 -56.57
CA SER A 51 5.98 10.61 -57.41
C SER A 51 5.84 9.34 -56.57
N LEU A 52 4.85 8.54 -56.93
CA LEU A 52 4.69 7.16 -56.50
C LEU A 52 5.99 6.36 -56.65
N CYS A 53 6.38 5.63 -55.60
CA CYS A 53 6.82 4.25 -55.80
C CYS A 53 6.46 3.41 -54.57
N ARG A 54 5.49 2.52 -54.80
CA ARG A 54 5.02 1.46 -53.93
C ARG A 54 6.20 0.61 -53.46
N ARG A 55 6.61 0.74 -52.21
CA ARG A 55 7.35 -0.31 -51.47
C ARG A 55 6.46 -0.78 -50.35
N THR A 56 6.17 -2.07 -50.37
CA THR A 56 5.46 -2.81 -49.34
C THR A 56 6.26 -2.71 -48.04
N LEU A 57 5.91 -1.76 -47.18
CA LEU A 57 6.39 -1.75 -45.80
C LEU A 57 5.59 -2.82 -45.06
N THR A 58 6.19 -3.99 -44.90
CA THR A 58 5.74 -4.96 -43.91
C THR A 58 5.78 -4.28 -42.55
N VAL A 59 4.60 -4.03 -41.97
CA VAL A 59 4.45 -3.61 -40.59
C VAL A 59 4.90 -4.80 -39.73
N LYS A 60 6.20 -4.87 -39.46
CA LYS A 60 6.75 -5.74 -38.43
C LYS A 60 6.32 -5.10 -37.12
N ALA A 61 5.29 -5.66 -36.50
CA ALA A 61 4.78 -5.25 -35.19
C ALA A 61 5.95 -4.90 -34.26
N MET A 62 6.10 -3.61 -33.98
CA MET A 62 7.16 -3.09 -33.13
C MET A 62 6.75 -3.40 -31.69
N ALA A 63 7.13 -4.59 -31.22
CA ALA A 63 7.09 -4.87 -29.79
C ALA A 63 7.89 -3.78 -29.07
N PRO A 64 7.33 -3.12 -28.04
CA PRO A 64 8.05 -2.09 -27.31
C PRO A 64 9.38 -2.69 -26.82
N PRO A 65 10.51 -1.96 -26.95
CA PRO A 65 11.80 -2.45 -26.50
C PRO A 65 11.70 -2.79 -25.01
N LYS A 66 11.90 -4.07 -24.67
CA LYS A 66 12.05 -4.51 -23.28
C LYS A 66 13.14 -3.63 -22.65
N PRO A 67 12.90 -2.99 -21.50
CA PRO A 67 13.87 -2.07 -20.91
C PRO A 67 15.20 -2.80 -20.71
N ALA A 68 16.23 -2.35 -21.43
CA ALA A 68 17.59 -2.89 -21.40
C ALA A 68 18.34 -2.47 -20.12
N GLY A 69 17.71 -2.67 -18.96
CA GLY A 69 18.40 -2.65 -17.69
C GLY A 69 19.20 -3.94 -17.56
N LYS A 70 20.49 -3.84 -17.25
CA LYS A 70 21.29 -5.00 -16.82
C LYS A 70 20.54 -5.68 -15.68
N ALA A 71 20.25 -6.98 -15.80
CA ALA A 71 19.62 -7.74 -14.72
C ALA A 71 20.54 -7.70 -13.50
N LYS A 72 20.20 -6.82 -12.55
CA LYS A 72 20.95 -6.71 -11.29
C LYS A 72 20.80 -8.04 -10.56
N LYS A 73 21.93 -8.65 -10.20
CA LYS A 73 21.94 -9.87 -9.41
C LYS A 73 21.34 -9.57 -8.03
N VAL A 74 20.42 -10.43 -7.62
CA VAL A 74 19.68 -10.31 -6.35
C VAL A 74 20.47 -11.07 -5.29
N ILE A 75 20.93 -10.38 -4.25
CA ILE A 75 21.60 -10.99 -3.09
C ILE A 75 20.57 -11.76 -2.26
N GLY A 76 19.38 -11.18 -2.09
CA GLY A 76 18.34 -11.77 -1.26
C GLY A 76 17.07 -10.94 -1.18
N ILE A 77 16.04 -11.59 -0.65
CA ILE A 77 14.72 -11.01 -0.43
C ILE A 77 14.44 -11.01 1.08
N VAL A 78 14.04 -9.86 1.61
CA VAL A 78 13.65 -9.69 3.02
C VAL A 78 12.18 -9.30 3.08
N LYS A 79 11.40 -9.99 3.92
CA LYS A 79 9.98 -9.71 4.13
C LYS A 79 9.79 -9.14 5.53
N LEU A 80 9.17 -7.96 5.62
CA LEU A 80 8.87 -7.29 6.88
C LEU A 80 7.40 -6.90 6.93
N ALA A 81 6.85 -6.80 8.12
CA ALA A 81 5.52 -6.25 8.35
C ALA A 81 5.67 -4.99 9.20
N LEU A 82 5.25 -3.84 8.66
CA LEU A 82 5.43 -2.54 9.31
C LEU A 82 4.12 -1.77 9.36
N GLU A 83 3.92 -1.00 10.41
CA GLU A 83 2.81 -0.05 10.48
C GLU A 83 3.01 1.08 9.47
N ALA A 84 1.94 1.40 8.76
CA ALA A 84 1.85 2.52 7.84
C ALA A 84 2.25 3.85 8.48
N GLY A 85 3.18 4.56 7.86
CA GLY A 85 3.62 5.89 8.30
C GLY A 85 4.47 5.91 9.57
N LYS A 86 4.76 4.76 10.18
CA LYS A 86 5.53 4.64 11.43
C LYS A 86 6.80 3.79 11.27
N ALA A 87 7.42 3.76 10.09
CA ALA A 87 8.72 3.13 9.95
C ALA A 87 9.78 3.95 10.68
N THR A 88 10.31 3.39 11.76
CA THR A 88 11.44 3.92 12.53
C THR A 88 12.59 2.90 12.51
N PRO A 89 13.86 3.31 12.53
CA PRO A 89 15.04 2.42 12.46
C PRO A 89 15.25 1.56 13.74
N ALA A 90 14.20 1.35 14.53
CA ALA A 90 14.21 0.66 15.81
C ALA A 90 14.66 -0.82 15.70
N PRO A 91 14.90 -1.52 16.84
CA PRO A 91 15.42 -2.89 16.87
C PRO A 91 14.69 -3.96 16.06
N PRO A 92 13.41 -3.88 15.66
CA PRO A 92 12.83 -4.90 14.77
C PRO A 92 13.27 -4.75 13.29
N VAL A 93 13.48 -3.52 12.79
CA VAL A 93 13.88 -3.30 11.39
C VAL A 93 15.39 -3.24 11.21
N GLY A 94 16.10 -2.73 12.21
CA GLY A 94 17.55 -2.50 12.15
C GLY A 94 18.35 -3.78 11.90
N PRO A 95 18.19 -4.85 12.72
CA PRO A 95 18.88 -6.12 12.52
C PRO A 95 18.49 -6.83 11.22
N ALA A 96 17.19 -6.83 10.88
CA ALA A 96 16.68 -7.53 9.70
C ALA A 96 17.25 -6.95 8.40
N LEU A 97 17.23 -5.62 8.24
CA LEU A 97 17.73 -4.94 7.05
C LEU A 97 19.24 -4.68 7.07
N GLY A 98 19.81 -4.44 8.26
CA GLY A 98 21.24 -4.23 8.46
C GLY A 98 22.07 -5.44 8.06
N SER A 99 21.57 -6.66 8.34
CA SER A 99 22.26 -7.91 7.93
C SER A 99 22.47 -8.06 6.42
N LYS A 100 21.65 -7.38 5.60
CA LYS A 100 21.73 -7.40 4.13
C LYS A 100 22.34 -6.13 3.54
N GLY A 101 22.79 -5.19 4.36
CA GLY A 101 23.47 -3.98 3.91
C GLY A 101 22.54 -2.94 3.26
N VAL A 102 21.25 -2.93 3.60
CA VAL A 102 20.26 -1.97 3.08
C VAL A 102 20.37 -0.64 3.83
N ASN A 103 20.19 0.48 3.11
CA ASN A 103 20.14 1.81 3.74
C ASN A 103 18.81 2.01 4.50
N ILE A 104 18.83 1.72 5.80
CA ILE A 104 17.65 1.71 6.69
C ILE A 104 16.92 3.06 6.68
N MET A 105 17.66 4.18 6.74
CA MET A 105 17.07 5.52 6.81
C MET A 105 16.37 5.90 5.50
N ALA A 106 16.96 5.57 4.36
CA ALA A 106 16.34 5.82 3.05
C ALA A 106 15.05 5.01 2.91
N PHE A 107 15.10 3.72 3.27
CA PHE A 107 13.93 2.85 3.27
C PHE A 107 12.80 3.40 4.15
N CYS A 108 13.07 3.78 5.40
CA CYS A 108 12.03 4.31 6.30
C CYS A 108 11.35 5.55 5.73
N LYS A 109 12.11 6.47 5.10
CA LYS A 109 11.55 7.69 4.48
C LYS A 109 10.67 7.36 3.28
N GLU A 110 11.16 6.53 2.36
CA GLU A 110 10.40 6.14 1.17
C GLU A 110 9.15 5.33 1.53
N TYR A 111 9.23 4.46 2.53
CA TYR A 111 8.11 3.68 3.03
C TYR A 111 7.03 4.58 3.64
N ASN A 112 7.41 5.53 4.49
CA ASN A 112 6.45 6.45 5.11
C ASN A 112 5.79 7.36 4.06
N ALA A 113 6.53 7.82 3.05
CA ALA A 113 5.98 8.62 1.95
C ALA A 113 4.93 7.85 1.13
N LYS A 114 5.23 6.60 0.74
CA LYS A 114 4.29 5.77 -0.04
C LYS A 114 3.10 5.27 0.77
N THR A 115 3.23 5.19 2.09
CA THR A 115 2.21 4.61 2.98
C THR A 115 1.42 5.65 3.76
N ALA A 116 1.65 6.94 3.52
CA ALA A 116 0.95 8.03 4.20
C ALA A 116 -0.58 7.95 4.03
N GLU A 117 -1.05 7.50 2.86
CA GLU A 117 -2.49 7.37 2.55
C GLU A 117 -3.18 6.24 3.32
N LYS A 118 -2.42 5.20 3.72
CA LYS A 118 -2.95 3.99 4.38
C LYS A 118 -2.59 3.96 5.86
N ALA A 119 -2.56 5.12 6.52
CA ALA A 119 -2.20 5.24 7.92
C ALA A 119 -3.05 4.33 8.82
N GLY A 120 -2.40 3.67 9.79
CA GLY A 120 -3.07 2.78 10.75
C GLY A 120 -3.31 1.34 10.26
N TYR A 121 -2.75 0.93 9.12
CA TYR A 121 -2.69 -0.47 8.70
C TYR A 121 -1.28 -1.04 8.83
N VAL A 122 -1.15 -2.34 9.10
CA VAL A 122 0.13 -3.05 8.99
C VAL A 122 0.28 -3.50 7.54
N ILE A 123 1.29 -2.97 6.84
CA ILE A 123 1.56 -3.31 5.45
C ILE A 123 2.78 -4.23 5.38
N PRO A 124 2.63 -5.43 4.78
CA PRO A 124 3.76 -6.27 4.47
C PRO A 124 4.52 -5.70 3.28
N VAL A 125 5.84 -5.63 3.43
CA VAL A 125 6.77 -5.13 2.42
C VAL A 125 7.77 -6.23 2.06
N GLU A 126 7.97 -6.40 0.76
CA GLU A 126 8.99 -7.28 0.22
C GLU A 126 10.12 -6.44 -0.35
N ILE A 127 11.31 -6.60 0.20
CA ILE A 127 12.50 -5.83 -0.14
C ILE A 127 13.45 -6.76 -0.87
N THR A 128 13.76 -6.41 -2.11
CA THR A 128 14.76 -7.08 -2.93
C THR A 128 16.06 -6.28 -2.82
N VAL A 129 17.12 -6.95 -2.39
CA VAL A 129 18.46 -6.37 -2.25
C VAL A 129 19.34 -6.84 -3.39
N TYR A 130 20.02 -5.89 -4.03
CA TYR A 130 20.94 -6.14 -5.14
C TYR A 130 22.40 -6.05 -4.69
N ASP A 131 23.32 -6.61 -5.50
CA ASP A 131 24.77 -6.66 -5.25
C ASP A 131 25.40 -5.28 -4.97
N ASP A 132 24.84 -4.22 -5.53
CA ASP A 132 25.28 -2.82 -5.40
C ASP A 132 24.78 -2.15 -4.10
N LYS A 133 24.17 -2.91 -3.17
CA LYS A 133 23.49 -2.42 -1.95
C LYS A 133 22.29 -1.52 -2.25
N SER A 134 21.90 -1.39 -3.52
CA SER A 134 20.63 -0.79 -3.87
C SER A 134 19.50 -1.75 -3.52
N PHE A 135 18.35 -1.19 -3.17
CA PHE A 135 17.18 -1.96 -2.82
C PHE A 135 15.99 -1.45 -3.61
N THR A 136 15.11 -2.38 -3.99
CA THR A 136 13.77 -2.06 -4.46
C THR A 136 12.80 -2.75 -3.55
N PHE A 137 11.70 -2.08 -3.22
CA PHE A 137 10.67 -2.68 -2.39
C PHE A 137 9.31 -2.58 -3.06
N VAL A 138 8.54 -3.65 -2.90
CA VAL A 138 7.15 -3.74 -3.33
C VAL A 138 6.29 -3.73 -2.08
N LEU A 139 5.40 -2.73 -2.00
CA LEU A 139 4.37 -2.67 -0.98
C LEU A 139 3.24 -3.60 -1.42
N LYS A 140 2.91 -4.55 -0.56
CA LYS A 140 1.69 -5.35 -0.73
C LYS A 140 0.53 -4.62 -0.07
N THR A 141 -0.68 -5.11 -0.29
CA THR A 141 -1.86 -4.64 0.44
C THR A 141 -1.87 -5.18 1.86
N PRO A 142 -2.54 -4.48 2.79
CA PRO A 142 -2.68 -4.95 4.15
C PRO A 142 -3.36 -6.34 4.21
N PRO A 143 -3.09 -7.11 5.27
CA PRO A 143 -3.67 -8.45 5.42
C PRO A 143 -5.19 -8.37 5.45
N ALA A 144 -5.85 -9.33 4.78
CA ALA A 144 -7.31 -9.35 4.66
C ALA A 144 -7.98 -9.47 6.04
N SER A 145 -7.32 -10.12 6.99
CA SER A 145 -7.77 -10.21 8.37
C SER A 145 -7.97 -8.84 9.02
N VAL A 146 -7.01 -7.93 8.86
CA VAL A 146 -7.10 -6.58 9.45
C VAL A 146 -8.16 -5.74 8.75
N LEU A 147 -8.30 -5.86 7.42
CA LEU A 147 -9.35 -5.18 6.66
C LEU A 147 -10.75 -5.63 7.09
N LEU A 148 -10.95 -6.93 7.24
CA LEU A 148 -12.21 -7.52 7.69
C LEU A 148 -12.55 -7.18 9.14
N LEU A 149 -11.56 -7.19 10.04
CA LEU A 149 -11.73 -6.78 11.44
C LEU A 149 -12.18 -5.31 11.54
N LYS A 150 -11.58 -4.42 10.74
CA LYS A 150 -12.02 -3.01 10.66
C LYS A 150 -13.41 -2.85 10.06
N ALA A 151 -13.74 -3.60 9.00
CA ALA A 151 -15.06 -3.57 8.38
C ALA A 151 -16.16 -4.10 9.32
N ALA A 152 -15.85 -5.11 10.13
CA ALA A 152 -16.75 -5.67 11.14
C ALA A 152 -16.76 -4.87 12.45
N GLY A 153 -15.82 -3.94 12.66
CA GLY A 153 -15.68 -3.18 13.91
C GLY A 153 -15.22 -4.01 15.11
N VAL A 154 -14.52 -5.13 14.89
CA VAL A 154 -14.08 -6.06 15.93
C VAL A 154 -12.56 -6.01 16.06
N GLU A 155 -12.04 -5.99 17.29
CA GLU A 155 -10.59 -5.92 17.53
C GLU A 155 -9.87 -7.27 17.34
N LYS A 156 -10.54 -8.38 17.67
CA LYS A 156 -9.98 -9.74 17.66
C LYS A 156 -10.92 -10.72 16.97
N GLY A 157 -10.35 -11.65 16.21
CA GLY A 157 -11.11 -12.75 15.60
C GLY A 157 -11.61 -13.77 16.64
N SER A 158 -12.51 -14.65 16.21
CA SER A 158 -13.02 -15.75 17.02
C SER A 158 -11.92 -16.76 17.37
N LYS A 159 -11.99 -17.32 18.59
CA LYS A 159 -11.15 -18.45 18.99
C LYS A 159 -11.63 -19.77 18.38
N GLU A 160 -12.95 -19.89 18.16
CA GLU A 160 -13.59 -21.05 17.54
C GLU A 160 -14.44 -20.59 16.33
N PRO A 161 -13.84 -20.36 15.14
CA PRO A 161 -14.50 -19.70 14.00
C PRO A 161 -15.80 -20.34 13.51
N GLN A 162 -15.96 -21.65 13.66
CA GLN A 162 -17.15 -22.39 13.23
C GLN A 162 -18.28 -22.39 14.26
N ARG A 163 -17.98 -22.09 15.53
CA ARG A 163 -18.95 -22.13 16.63
C ARG A 163 -19.33 -20.73 17.09
N GLU A 164 -18.35 -19.88 17.32
CA GLU A 164 -18.53 -18.52 17.81
C GLU A 164 -18.31 -17.52 16.67
N LYS A 165 -19.40 -16.85 16.29
CA LYS A 165 -19.37 -15.81 15.27
C LYS A 165 -19.26 -14.44 15.94
N VAL A 166 -18.19 -13.71 15.63
CA VAL A 166 -17.82 -12.46 16.31
C VAL A 166 -18.27 -11.21 15.56
N GLY A 167 -18.73 -11.34 14.32
CA GLY A 167 -19.20 -10.20 13.55
C GLY A 167 -19.84 -10.60 12.22
N LYS A 168 -20.37 -9.59 11.53
CA LYS A 168 -20.96 -9.72 10.19
C LYS A 168 -20.41 -8.65 9.27
N VAL A 169 -20.23 -8.98 7.99
CA VAL A 169 -19.84 -8.04 6.93
C VAL A 169 -20.78 -8.17 5.74
N THR A 170 -21.04 -7.05 5.06
CA THR A 170 -21.88 -7.03 3.86
C THR A 170 -21.07 -7.43 2.63
N ALA A 171 -21.73 -7.99 1.61
CA ALA A 171 -21.07 -8.32 0.35
C ALA A 171 -20.44 -7.10 -0.35
N GLU A 172 -20.97 -5.90 -0.13
CA GLU A 172 -20.41 -4.65 -0.64
C GLU A 172 -19.05 -4.33 -0.02
N GLN A 173 -18.92 -4.49 1.31
CA GLN A 173 -17.65 -4.33 2.01
C GLN A 173 -16.62 -5.35 1.54
N VAL A 174 -17.05 -6.60 1.33
CA VAL A 174 -16.19 -7.66 0.79
C VAL A 174 -15.71 -7.31 -0.62
N ARG A 175 -16.57 -6.73 -1.46
CA ARG A 175 -16.21 -6.30 -2.81
C ARG A 175 -15.22 -5.13 -2.81
N ALA A 176 -15.39 -4.16 -1.90
CA ALA A 176 -14.46 -3.05 -1.73
C ALA A 176 -13.07 -3.58 -1.31
N ILE A 177 -13.02 -4.43 -0.29
CA ILE A 177 -11.78 -5.07 0.19
C ILE A 177 -11.12 -5.90 -0.92
N ALA A 178 -11.90 -6.65 -1.69
CA ALA A 178 -11.41 -7.45 -2.80
C ALA A 178 -10.81 -6.58 -3.91
N THR A 179 -11.38 -5.40 -4.18
CA THR A 179 -10.86 -4.46 -5.17
C THR A 179 -9.54 -3.84 -4.71
N GLU A 180 -9.46 -3.43 -3.44
CA GLU A 180 -8.23 -2.90 -2.86
C GLU A 180 -7.10 -3.94 -2.85
N LYS A 181 -7.43 -5.21 -2.59
CA LYS A 181 -6.48 -6.33 -2.49
C LYS A 181 -6.18 -7.03 -3.83
N MET A 182 -6.90 -6.68 -4.90
CA MET A 182 -6.74 -7.23 -6.24
C MET A 182 -5.28 -7.31 -6.73
N PRO A 183 -4.41 -6.28 -6.58
CA PRO A 183 -3.04 -6.34 -7.12
C PRO A 183 -2.16 -7.42 -6.48
N ASP A 184 -2.52 -7.94 -5.30
CA ASP A 184 -1.76 -9.00 -4.62
C ASP A 184 -2.40 -10.39 -4.75
N LEU A 185 -3.60 -10.48 -5.32
CA LEU A 185 -4.29 -11.75 -5.52
C LEU A 185 -4.01 -12.29 -6.92
N ASN A 186 -3.79 -13.59 -7.00
CA ASN A 186 -3.60 -14.29 -8.28
C ASN A 186 -4.93 -14.66 -8.94
N CYS A 187 -5.94 -13.79 -8.88
CA CYS A 187 -7.28 -14.06 -9.41
C CYS A 187 -7.56 -13.26 -10.68
N THR A 188 -8.28 -13.86 -11.62
CA THR A 188 -8.67 -13.23 -12.89
C THR A 188 -9.97 -12.44 -12.81
N SER A 189 -10.87 -12.80 -11.88
CA SER A 189 -12.18 -12.17 -11.71
C SER A 189 -12.43 -11.64 -10.30
N ILE A 190 -13.24 -10.58 -10.19
CA ILE A 190 -13.63 -9.96 -8.92
C ILE A 190 -14.40 -10.94 -8.04
N GLU A 191 -15.26 -11.77 -8.63
CA GLU A 191 -15.99 -12.81 -7.88
C GLU A 191 -15.05 -13.82 -7.21
N SER A 192 -13.97 -14.20 -7.90
CA SER A 192 -12.96 -15.09 -7.33
C SER A 192 -12.24 -14.43 -6.15
N ALA A 193 -11.91 -13.13 -6.27
CA ALA A 193 -11.36 -12.35 -5.18
C ALA A 193 -12.33 -12.29 -3.98
N MET A 194 -13.61 -12.03 -4.22
CA MET A 194 -14.65 -12.00 -3.19
C MET A 194 -14.76 -13.34 -2.45
N ARG A 195 -14.67 -14.48 -3.17
CA ARG A 195 -14.65 -15.82 -2.55
C ARG A 195 -13.44 -16.05 -1.65
N ILE A 196 -12.26 -15.58 -2.04
CA ILE A 196 -11.04 -15.66 -1.22
C ILE A 196 -11.20 -14.85 0.08
N ILE A 197 -11.73 -13.64 -0.02
CA ILE A 197 -11.98 -12.78 1.15
C ILE A 197 -13.07 -13.39 2.04
N ALA A 198 -14.15 -13.91 1.47
CA ALA A 198 -15.21 -14.60 2.22
C ALA A 198 -14.69 -15.83 2.98
N GLY A 199 -13.79 -16.62 2.37
CA GLY A 199 -13.12 -17.73 3.06
C GLY A 199 -12.26 -17.26 4.23
N THR A 200 -11.60 -16.10 4.10
CA THR A 200 -10.83 -15.49 5.18
C THR A 200 -11.74 -15.02 6.32
N ALA A 201 -12.88 -14.42 6.01
CA ALA A 201 -13.89 -14.02 7.00
C ALA A 201 -14.42 -15.22 7.79
N ALA A 202 -14.75 -16.32 7.10
CA ALA A 202 -15.19 -17.57 7.74
C ALA A 202 -14.13 -18.16 8.67
N ASN A 203 -12.85 -18.11 8.31
CA ASN A 203 -11.75 -18.57 9.16
C ASN A 203 -11.55 -17.71 10.43
N MET A 204 -12.12 -16.51 10.48
CA MET A 204 -12.09 -15.64 11.66
C MET A 204 -13.41 -15.64 12.46
N GLY A 205 -14.42 -16.37 12.01
CA GLY A 205 -15.76 -16.36 12.60
C GLY A 205 -16.55 -15.10 12.27
N ILE A 206 -16.33 -14.51 11.10
CA ILE A 206 -17.13 -13.39 10.59
C ILE A 206 -18.06 -13.92 9.50
N ASP A 207 -19.36 -13.68 9.67
CA ASP A 207 -20.38 -14.03 8.68
C ASP A 207 -20.44 -13.03 7.54
N VAL A 208 -20.70 -13.52 6.33
CA VAL A 208 -20.84 -12.70 5.12
C VAL A 208 -22.27 -12.83 4.61
N ASP A 209 -23.00 -11.71 4.59
CA ASP A 209 -24.38 -11.63 4.11
C ASP A 209 -24.43 -10.78 2.81
N PRO A 210 -24.98 -11.28 1.68
CA PRO A 210 -25.37 -12.66 1.34
C PRO A 210 -24.17 -13.62 1.16
N PRO A 211 -24.39 -14.94 1.29
CA PRO A 211 -23.34 -15.94 1.11
C PRO A 211 -22.90 -16.03 -0.36
N ILE A 212 -21.67 -15.57 -0.65
CA ILE A 212 -21.05 -15.63 -1.99
C ILE A 212 -20.50 -17.02 -2.29
N LEU A 213 -20.25 -17.82 -1.25
CA LEU A 213 -19.84 -19.21 -1.36
C LEU A 213 -21.10 -20.06 -1.36
N GLU A 214 -21.44 -20.63 -2.51
CA GLU A 214 -22.37 -21.75 -2.52
C GLU A 214 -21.73 -22.89 -1.70
N PRO A 215 -22.36 -23.36 -0.61
CA PRO A 215 -21.85 -24.51 0.10
C PRO A 215 -21.83 -25.67 -0.88
N LYS A 216 -20.66 -26.29 -1.10
CA LYS A 216 -20.56 -27.53 -1.87
C LYS A 216 -21.51 -28.53 -1.20
N LYS A 217 -22.68 -28.77 -1.80
CA LYS A 217 -23.54 -29.88 -1.42
C LYS A 217 -22.70 -31.13 -1.59
N LYS A 218 -22.29 -31.75 -0.49
CA LYS A 218 -21.80 -33.12 -0.52
C LYS A 218 -23.00 -33.95 -0.98
N VAL A 219 -23.01 -34.28 -2.27
CA VAL A 219 -23.87 -35.35 -2.78
C VAL A 219 -23.33 -36.60 -2.11
N LEU A 220 -24.00 -37.04 -1.05
CA LEU A 220 -23.80 -38.37 -0.52
C LEU A 220 -24.21 -39.34 -1.63
N LEU A 221 -23.20 -40.00 -2.22
CA LEU A 221 -23.38 -41.17 -3.09
C LEU A 221 -23.53 -42.41 -2.20
#